data_AF-A0A1C3NSS1-F1
#
_entry.id   AF-A0A1C3NSS1-F1
#
_cell.length_a   1.000
_cell.length_b   1.000
_cell.length_c   1.000
_cell.angle_alpha   90.00
_cell.angle_beta   90.00
_cell.angle_gamma   90.00
#
_symmetry.space_group_name_H-M   'P 1'
#
loop_
_entity.id
_entity.type
_entity.pdbx_description
1 polymer ?
#
loop_
_entity_poly.entity_id
_entity_poly.type
_entity_poly.pdbx_seq_one_letter_code
_entity_poly.pdbx_strand_id
1 'polypeptide(L)'
;MDPGQNFTQLWAWEDEDAGTIRVRTFADRVGVPEDEACGSGAMRMAAALGRALTLHHGRGSVIHARPGPPGHADVGGTVVEDAPRTL
;
A
#
# COMPACT_ATOMS: atom_id res chain seq x y z
N MET A 1 0.63 -20.72 -14.03
CA MET A 1 1.08 -19.64 -13.13
C MET A 1 0.15 -19.67 -11.94
N ASP A 2 0.65 -19.89 -10.73
CA ASP A 2 -0.17 -19.86 -9.51
C ASP A 2 -0.60 -18.41 -9.23
N PRO A 3 -1.90 -18.09 -9.27
CA PRO A 3 -2.39 -16.73 -9.03
C PRO A 3 -2.02 -16.19 -7.64
N GLY A 4 -1.76 -17.06 -6.65
CA GLY A 4 -1.33 -16.68 -5.30
C GLY A 4 0.10 -16.11 -5.22
N GLN A 5 0.85 -16.13 -6.32
CA GLN A 5 2.28 -15.74 -6.36
C GLN A 5 2.54 -14.36 -6.99
N ASN A 6 1.50 -13.55 -7.19
CA ASN A 6 1.60 -12.22 -7.79
C ASN A 6 1.13 -11.17 -6.79
N PHE A 7 2.05 -10.43 -6.16
CA PHE A 7 1.82 -9.20 -5.38
C PHE A 7 0.37 -9.02 -4.92
N THR A 8 -0.08 -9.90 -4.02
CA THR A 8 -1.49 -10.01 -3.67
C THR A 8 -1.75 -9.08 -2.49
N GLN A 9 -2.60 -8.08 -2.71
CA GLN A 9 -2.99 -7.12 -1.70
C GLN A 9 -4.41 -7.43 -1.22
N LEU A 10 -4.54 -7.76 0.05
CA LEU A 10 -5.81 -7.96 0.74
C LEU A 10 -6.12 -6.72 1.56
N TRP A 11 -7.37 -6.26 1.53
CA TRP A 11 -7.78 -5.06 2.25
C TRP A 11 -9.22 -5.17 2.75
N ALA A 12 -9.53 -4.35 3.76
CA ALA A 12 -10.88 -4.13 4.26
C ALA A 12 -11.02 -2.69 4.76
N TRP A 13 -12.23 -2.14 4.71
CA TRP A 13 -12.55 -0.88 5.37
C TRP A 13 -12.40 -1.02 6.88
N GLU A 14 -11.64 -0.11 7.49
CA GLU A 14 -11.71 0.16 8.94
C GLU A 14 -12.73 1.25 9.21
N ASP A 15 -12.77 2.27 8.33
CA ASP A 15 -13.76 3.33 8.30
C ASP A 15 -13.96 3.77 6.84
N GLU A 16 -15.09 3.38 6.25
CA GLU A 16 -15.37 3.68 4.85
C GLU A 16 -15.69 5.15 4.61
N ASP A 17 -16.31 5.84 5.57
CA ASP A 17 -16.64 7.26 5.41
C ASP A 17 -15.36 8.11 5.45
N ALA A 18 -14.45 7.80 6.38
CA ALA A 18 -13.14 8.45 6.47
C ALA A 18 -12.16 8.02 5.37
N GLY A 19 -12.42 6.92 4.65
CA GLY A 19 -11.51 6.38 3.65
C GLY A 19 -10.30 5.67 4.25
N THR A 20 -10.46 5.06 5.42
CA THR A 20 -9.39 4.34 6.13
C THR A 20 -9.53 2.84 5.89
N ILE A 21 -8.43 2.22 5.46
CA ILE A 21 -8.39 0.78 5.16
C ILE A 21 -7.24 0.08 5.88
N ARG A 22 -7.52 -1.15 6.32
CA ARG A 22 -6.49 -2.11 6.72
C ARG A 22 -6.01 -2.85 5.50
N VAL A 23 -4.70 -2.97 5.32
CA VAL A 23 -4.10 -3.63 4.15
C VAL A 23 -2.97 -4.57 4.54
N ARG A 24 -2.86 -5.70 3.84
CA ARG A 24 -1.74 -6.63 3.89
C ARG A 24 -1.34 -7.02 2.47
N THR A 25 -0.04 -7.02 2.17
CA THR A 25 0.46 -7.29 0.82
C THR A 25 1.47 -8.43 0.85
N PHE A 26 1.25 -9.48 0.07
CA PHE A 26 2.10 -10.67 0.04
C PHE A 26 2.82 -10.76 -1.31
N ALA A 27 4.14 -10.97 -1.27
CA ALA A 27 5.00 -10.93 -2.44
C ALA A 27 6.09 -12.04 -2.40
N ASP A 28 5.71 -13.25 -1.98
CA ASP A 28 6.61 -14.41 -1.82
C ASP A 28 7.51 -14.67 -3.04
N ARG A 29 7.00 -14.44 -4.25
CA ARG A 29 7.75 -14.61 -5.51
C ARG A 29 9.04 -13.79 -5.58
N VAL A 30 9.12 -12.67 -4.85
CA VAL A 30 10.31 -11.82 -4.79
C VAL A 30 11.03 -11.94 -3.44
N GLY A 31 10.73 -12.97 -2.65
CA GLY A 31 11.36 -13.20 -1.36
C GLY A 31 10.89 -12.26 -0.25
N VAL A 32 9.73 -11.59 -0.42
CA VAL A 32 9.13 -10.71 0.58
C VAL A 32 7.81 -11.33 1.06
N PRO A 33 7.81 -12.02 2.22
CA PRO A 33 6.62 -12.67 2.74
C PRO A 33 5.44 -11.70 2.90
N GLU A 34 5.69 -10.55 3.52
CA GLU A 34 4.72 -9.46 3.64
C GLU A 34 5.43 -8.12 3.40
N ASP A 35 4.89 -7.31 2.48
CA ASP A 35 5.33 -5.94 2.23
C ASP A 35 4.58 -4.98 3.17
N GLU A 36 5.35 -4.48 4.13
CA GLU A 36 4.91 -3.62 5.22
C GLU A 36 4.56 -2.18 4.78
N ALA A 37 4.79 -1.80 3.52
CA ALA A 37 4.51 -0.45 3.02
C ALA A 37 4.36 -0.39 1.47
N CYS A 38 3.50 -1.23 0.89
CA CYS A 38 3.37 -1.34 -0.57
C CYS A 38 2.70 -0.12 -1.24
N GLY A 39 3.50 0.89 -1.62
CA GLY A 39 3.02 2.12 -2.25
C GLY A 39 2.36 1.91 -3.63
N SER A 40 2.82 0.94 -4.43
CA SER A 40 2.23 0.68 -5.75
C SER A 40 0.81 0.12 -5.67
N GLY A 41 0.51 -0.70 -4.66
CA GLY A 41 -0.84 -1.16 -4.36
C GLY A 41 -1.73 0.00 -3.89
N ALA A 42 -1.20 0.87 -3.02
CA ALA A 42 -1.90 2.04 -2.54
C ALA A 42 -2.36 2.99 -3.66
N MET A 43 -1.47 3.27 -4.61
CA MET A 43 -1.78 4.09 -5.80
C MET A 43 -2.90 3.45 -6.65
N ARG A 44 -2.83 2.14 -6.91
CA ARG A 44 -3.86 1.44 -7.69
C ARG A 44 -5.20 1.43 -6.96
N MET A 45 -5.21 1.24 -5.64
CA MET A 45 -6.44 1.27 -4.84
C MET A 45 -7.10 2.65 -4.88
N ALA A 46 -6.33 3.72 -4.66
CA ALA A 46 -6.86 5.08 -4.72
C ALA A 46 -7.46 5.38 -6.11
N ALA A 47 -6.74 5.01 -7.18
CA ALA A 47 -7.24 5.17 -8.54
C ALA A 47 -8.51 4.34 -8.82
N ALA A 48 -8.57 3.09 -8.37
CA ALA A 48 -9.69 2.19 -8.60
C ALA A 48 -10.96 2.58 -7.81
N LEU A 49 -10.81 3.04 -6.58
CA LEU A 49 -11.90 3.49 -5.72
C LEU A 49 -12.30 4.95 -5.98
N GLY A 50 -11.47 5.70 -6.73
CA GLY A 50 -11.75 7.09 -7.10
C GLY A 50 -11.78 8.04 -5.91
N ARG A 51 -11.10 7.71 -4.79
CA ARG A 51 -11.10 8.51 -3.57
C ARG A 51 -9.76 8.50 -2.84
N ALA A 52 -9.54 9.51 -2.01
CA ALA A 52 -8.41 9.54 -1.09
C ALA A 52 -8.53 8.41 -0.05
N LEU A 53 -7.38 7.81 0.30
CA LEU A 53 -7.28 6.69 1.21
C LEU A 53 -6.16 6.91 2.23
N THR A 54 -6.42 6.51 3.46
CA THR A 54 -5.40 6.26 4.49
C THR A 54 -5.27 4.76 4.66
N LEU A 55 -4.10 4.21 4.30
CA LEU A 55 -3.84 2.79 4.29
C LEU A 55 -2.96 2.40 5.46
N HIS A 56 -3.52 1.62 6.39
CA HIS A 56 -2.77 1.02 7.50
C HIS A 56 -2.21 -0.33 7.07
N HIS A 57 -0.90 -0.39 6.85
CA HIS A 57 -0.18 -1.61 6.47
C HIS A 57 0.38 -2.36 7.67
N GLY A 58 0.34 -3.69 7.59
CA GLY A 58 1.15 -4.62 8.40
C GLY A 58 1.42 -4.18 9.85
N ARG A 59 2.68 -4.01 10.23
CA ARG A 59 3.16 -3.70 11.58
C ARG A 59 3.03 -2.24 12.01
N GLY A 60 2.45 -1.37 11.17
CA GLY A 60 2.11 0.00 11.58
C GLY A 60 2.44 1.10 10.57
N SER A 61 2.93 0.78 9.37
CA SER A 61 3.14 1.81 8.35
C SER A 61 1.81 2.43 7.93
N VAL A 62 1.82 3.74 7.71
CA VAL A 62 0.67 4.47 7.17
C VAL A 62 1.06 5.08 5.84
N ILE A 63 0.30 4.75 4.80
CA ILE A 63 0.44 5.34 3.47
C ILE A 63 -0.79 6.19 3.20
N HIS A 64 -0.57 7.39 2.69
CA HIS A 64 -1.62 8.25 2.15
C HIS A 64 -1.59 8.18 0.63
N ALA A 65 -2.73 7.91 0.02
CA ALA A 65 -2.85 7.91 -1.44
C ALA A 65 -4.11 8.67 -1.87
N ARG A 66 -4.04 9.37 -3.01
CA ARG A 66 -5.20 10.02 -3.62
C ARG A 66 -5.20 9.84 -5.14
N PRO A 67 -6.38 9.78 -5.78
CA PRO A 67 -6.47 9.75 -7.23
C PRO A 67 -5.88 11.03 -7.82
N GLY A 68 -5.17 10.90 -8.94
CA GLY A 68 -4.74 12.01 -9.76
C GLY A 68 -5.56 12.10 -11.06
N PRO A 69 -5.08 12.86 -12.05
CA PRO A 69 -5.57 12.80 -13.42
C PRO A 69 -5.57 11.35 -13.96
N PRO A 70 -6.29 11.04 -15.05
CA PRO A 70 -6.33 9.69 -15.61
C PRO A 70 -4.94 9.04 -15.73
N GLY A 71 -4.81 7.84 -15.17
CA GLY A 71 -3.54 7.10 -15.13
C GLY A 71 -2.55 7.53 -14.04
N HIS A 72 -2.90 8.47 -13.16
CA HIS A 72 -2.04 8.99 -12.10
C HIS A 72 -2.67 8.81 -10.70
N ALA A 73 -1.82 8.75 -9.69
CA ALA A 73 -2.18 8.84 -8.29
C ALA A 73 -1.02 9.48 -7.52
N ASP A 74 -1.34 10.24 -6.47
CA ASP A 74 -0.33 10.72 -5.54
C ASP A 74 -0.20 9.73 -4.38
N VAL A 75 1.02 9.55 -3.89
CA VAL A 75 1.34 8.67 -2.76
C VAL A 75 2.34 9.36 -1.84
N GLY A 76 2.16 9.19 -0.54
CA GLY A 76 3.05 9.77 0.46
C GLY A 76 2.94 9.07 1.81
N GLY A 77 3.85 9.42 2.71
CA GLY A 77 3.94 8.89 4.07
C GLY A 77 5.10 9.56 4.81
N THR A 78 5.30 9.16 6.06
CA THR A 78 6.44 9.60 6.86
C THR A 78 7.49 8.52 6.93
N VAL A 79 8.75 8.93 7.09
CA VAL A 79 9.88 8.03 7.29
C VAL A 79 10.61 8.39 8.58
N VAL A 80 11.33 7.41 9.12
CA VAL A 80 12.30 7.61 10.20
C VAL A 80 13.67 7.24 9.68
N GLU A 81 14.71 7.89 10.21
CA GLU A 81 16.09 7.58 9.86
C GLU A 81 16.46 6.16 10.35
N ASP A 82 17.03 5.35 9.46
CA ASP A 82 17.65 4.06 9.79
C ASP A 82 19.18 4.22 9.81
N ALA A 83 19.89 3.28 10.43
CA ALA A 83 21.34 3.30 10.46
C ALA A 83 21.93 3.38 9.03
N PRO A 84 22.96 4.22 8.80
CA PRO A 84 23.60 4.32 7.50
C PRO A 84 24.11 2.96 7.01
N ARG A 85 23.87 2.64 5.73
CA ARG A 85 24.41 1.45 5.08
C ARG A 85 25.55 1.84 4.17
N THR A 86 26.68 1.14 4.26
CA THR A 86 27.75 1.20 3.26
C THR A 86 27.44 0.17 2.18
N LEU A 87 27.36 0.62 0.93
CA LEU A 87 27.14 -0.22 -0.25
C LEU A 87 28.46 -0.81 -0.77
#